data_AF-A0A2N1WI33-F1
#
_entry.id   AF-A0A2N1WI33-F1
#
_cell.length_a   1.000
_cell.length_b   1.000
_cell.length_c   1.000
_cell.angle_alpha   90.00
_cell.angle_beta   90.00
_cell.angle_gamma   90.00
#
_symmetry.space_group_name_H-M   'P 1'
#
loop_
_entity.id
_entity.type
_entity.pdbx_description
1 polymer ?
#
loop_
_entity_poly.entity_id
_entity_poly.type
_entity_poly.pdbx_seq_one_letter_code
_entity_poly.pdbx_strand_id
1 'polypeptide(L)'
;MTARLRFGAQLVKFSSWPGHTLRYFPSFDGLPMFWIMLLLSTLLLGIERVSYWYVWNHPQCFAARIHRWPRLTRSDPVLALQRLFYGFKAIQSAVLFGWCIWFGGDWLPLPTAPGMALLLGVLAILIGQVLNFSVMWRLGQQGVFYGNRFGRPVEWQTGFPFSLLPHPQYFGALLSVWGFMLIMRYPHPDWIALPLVSTAWYAWGTQVERD
;
A
#
# COMPACT_ATOMS: atom_id res chain seq x y z
N MET A 1 19.62 -2.59 41.49
CA MET A 1 19.19 -3.55 40.45
C MET A 1 18.58 -2.73 39.32
N THR A 2 19.40 -2.31 38.36
CA THR A 2 18.99 -1.46 37.22
C THR A 2 19.95 -1.75 36.08
N ALA A 3 19.60 -2.72 35.24
CA ALA A 3 20.39 -3.12 34.09
C ALA A 3 20.21 -2.09 32.97
N ARG A 4 21.23 -1.26 32.71
CA ARG A 4 21.36 -0.52 31.46
C ARG A 4 21.90 -1.47 30.40
N LEU A 5 21.05 -1.92 29.48
CA LEU A 5 21.48 -2.57 28.24
C LEU A 5 22.23 -1.54 27.38
N ARG A 6 23.56 -1.58 27.44
CA ARG A 6 24.42 -0.90 26.47
C ARG A 6 24.49 -1.78 25.21
N PHE A 7 23.78 -1.40 24.16
CA PHE A 7 24.06 -1.91 22.82
C PHE A 7 25.40 -1.32 22.36
N GLY A 8 26.43 -2.17 22.32
CA GLY A 8 27.76 -1.79 21.86
C GLY A 8 27.77 -1.63 20.34
N ALA A 9 27.76 -0.38 19.87
CA ALA A 9 28.25 -0.06 18.54
C ALA A 9 29.78 -0.26 18.54
N GLN A 10 30.28 -1.32 17.92
CA GLN A 10 31.71 -1.41 17.62
C GLN A 10 32.01 -0.47 16.45
N LEU A 11 32.49 0.73 16.79
CA LEU A 11 33.14 1.63 15.84
C LEU A 11 34.52 1.09 15.51
N VAL A 12 34.67 0.47 14.34
CA VAL A 12 35.98 0.22 13.75
C VAL A 12 36.52 1.55 13.25
N LYS A 13 37.51 2.12 13.95
CA LYS A 13 38.30 3.27 13.47
C LYS A 13 39.16 2.82 12.29
N PHE A 14 38.86 3.29 11.08
CA PHE A 14 39.79 3.27 9.97
C PHE A 14 40.32 4.67 9.67
N SER A 15 41.65 4.75 9.62
CA SER A 15 42.46 5.92 9.31
C SER A 15 42.04 6.61 8.01
N SER A 16 41.89 7.93 8.06
CA SER A 16 41.45 8.82 7.00
C SER A 16 42.43 8.92 5.82
N TRP A 17 41.91 8.79 4.60
CA TRP A 17 42.49 9.31 3.34
C TRP A 17 41.48 10.26 2.67
N PRO A 18 41.88 11.45 2.18
CA PRO A 18 40.95 12.36 1.54
C PRO A 18 40.84 12.05 0.04
N GLY A 19 39.63 11.81 -0.47
CA GLY A 19 39.37 11.88 -1.92
C GLY A 19 38.53 10.79 -2.59
N HIS A 20 38.04 9.76 -1.90
CA HIS A 20 37.19 8.73 -2.54
C HIS A 20 35.95 8.38 -1.72
N THR A 21 34.80 8.43 -2.38
CA THR A 21 33.47 8.00 -1.91
C THR A 21 33.50 6.56 -1.36
N LEU A 22 33.46 6.41 -0.05
CA LEU A 22 33.10 5.14 0.58
C LEU A 22 31.58 4.94 0.41
N ARG A 23 31.20 4.17 -0.62
CA ARG A 23 29.88 3.51 -0.65
C ARG A 23 29.86 2.53 0.53
N TYR A 24 29.19 2.91 1.60
CA TYR A 24 28.77 1.97 2.62
C TYR A 24 27.81 0.97 1.96
N PHE A 25 28.30 -0.23 1.67
CA PHE A 25 27.44 -1.39 1.48
C PHE A 25 26.91 -1.81 2.86
N PRO A 26 25.60 -2.07 3.06
CA PRO A 26 25.10 -2.42 4.38
C PRO A 26 25.64 -3.80 4.79
N SER A 27 26.21 -3.90 6.00
CA SER A 27 26.32 -5.19 6.66
C SER A 27 24.91 -5.69 6.98
N PHE A 28 24.65 -6.93 6.61
CA PHE A 28 23.34 -7.58 6.69
C PHE A 28 23.07 -8.20 8.07
N ASP A 29 23.39 -7.47 9.14
CA ASP A 29 23.15 -7.89 10.52
C ASP A 29 21.65 -7.76 10.86
N GLY A 30 20.83 -8.64 10.27
CA GLY A 30 19.36 -8.56 10.35
C GLY A 30 18.56 -9.25 9.23
N LEU A 31 19.21 -9.99 8.31
CA LEU A 31 18.56 -10.70 7.19
C LEU A 31 17.28 -11.47 7.56
N PRO A 32 17.23 -12.26 8.65
CA PRO A 32 16.01 -12.96 9.04
C PRO A 32 14.85 -11.99 9.31
N MET A 33 15.13 -10.86 9.97
CA MET A 33 14.11 -9.88 10.33
C MET A 33 13.54 -9.18 9.10
N PHE A 34 14.39 -8.84 8.12
CA PHE A 34 13.94 -8.27 6.86
C PHE A 34 12.91 -9.17 6.16
N TRP A 35 13.23 -10.45 6.00
CA TRP A 35 12.33 -11.40 5.34
C TRP A 35 11.05 -11.65 6.13
N ILE A 36 11.12 -11.69 7.46
CA ILE A 36 9.93 -11.80 8.31
C ILE A 36 9.02 -10.58 8.11
N MET A 37 9.55 -9.37 8.18
CA MET A 37 8.77 -8.15 8.00
C MET A 37 8.21 -8.03 6.60
N LEU A 38 8.96 -8.46 5.57
CA LEU A 38 8.50 -8.49 4.20
C LEU A 38 7.35 -9.50 4.02
N LEU A 39 7.46 -10.69 4.60
CA LEU A 39 6.40 -11.70 4.58
C LEU A 39 5.13 -11.18 5.27
N LEU A 40 5.27 -10.62 6.48
CA LEU A 40 4.15 -10.03 7.22
C LEU A 40 3.49 -8.90 6.44
N SER A 41 4.28 -7.99 5.87
CA SER A 41 3.78 -6.90 5.03
C SER A 41 3.06 -7.43 3.78
N THR A 42 3.62 -8.47 3.14
CA THR A 42 3.01 -9.13 1.98
C THR A 42 1.64 -9.72 2.33
N LEU A 43 1.53 -10.42 3.46
CA LEU A 43 0.28 -10.99 3.92
C LEU A 43 -0.75 -9.90 4.23
N LEU A 44 -0.35 -8.87 5.00
CA LEU A 44 -1.24 -7.78 5.40
C LEU A 44 -1.75 -6.96 4.20
N LEU A 45 -0.88 -6.61 3.25
CA LEU A 45 -1.27 -5.92 2.01
C LEU A 45 -2.13 -6.82 1.11
N GLY A 46 -1.91 -8.13 1.14
CA GLY A 46 -2.68 -9.12 0.39
C GLY A 46 -4.12 -9.30 0.88
N ILE A 47 -4.41 -9.03 2.16
CA ILE A 47 -5.77 -9.15 2.73
C ILE A 47 -6.79 -8.35 1.91
N GLU A 48 -6.44 -7.14 1.48
CA GLU A 48 -7.30 -6.30 0.63
C GLU A 48 -7.69 -7.03 -0.65
N ARG A 49 -6.69 -7.53 -1.39
CA ARG A 49 -6.89 -8.17 -2.70
C ARG A 49 -7.63 -9.49 -2.59
N VAL A 50 -7.29 -10.32 -1.60
CA VAL A 50 -7.99 -11.59 -1.35
C VAL A 50 -9.44 -11.35 -0.96
N SER A 51 -9.71 -10.29 -0.18
CA SER A 51 -11.08 -9.91 0.18
C SER A 51 -11.89 -9.47 -1.04
N TYR A 52 -11.32 -8.64 -1.91
CA TYR A 52 -11.99 -8.24 -3.15
C TYR A 52 -12.25 -9.43 -4.08
N TRP A 53 -11.27 -10.31 -4.26
CA TRP A 53 -11.45 -11.55 -5.01
C TRP A 53 -12.61 -12.41 -4.44
N TYR A 54 -12.67 -12.57 -3.12
CA TYR A 54 -13.75 -13.33 -2.48
C TYR A 54 -15.12 -12.70 -2.73
N VAL A 55 -15.24 -11.37 -2.59
CA VAL A 55 -16.51 -10.66 -2.80
C VAL A 55 -16.92 -10.71 -4.26
N TRP A 56 -15.97 -10.61 -5.19
CA TRP A 56 -16.21 -10.70 -6.63
C TRP A 56 -16.77 -12.07 -7.04
N ASN A 57 -16.19 -13.16 -6.54
CA ASN A 57 -16.56 -14.53 -6.91
C ASN A 57 -17.71 -15.11 -6.09
N HIS A 58 -17.93 -14.63 -4.86
CA HIS A 58 -18.97 -15.11 -3.95
C HIS A 58 -19.84 -13.98 -3.38
N PRO A 59 -20.44 -13.11 -4.21
CA PRO A 59 -21.15 -11.92 -3.75
C PRO A 59 -22.39 -12.26 -2.89
N GLN A 60 -23.08 -13.36 -3.21
CA GLN A 60 -24.24 -13.82 -2.44
C GLN A 60 -23.87 -14.27 -1.03
N CYS A 61 -22.77 -15.03 -0.89
CA CYS A 61 -22.27 -15.47 0.41
C CYS A 61 -21.82 -14.28 1.26
N PHE A 62 -21.15 -13.31 0.64
CA PHE A 62 -20.76 -12.07 1.32
C PHE A 62 -22.00 -11.30 1.79
N ALA A 63 -22.96 -11.03 0.91
CA ALA A 63 -24.20 -10.34 1.26
C ALA A 63 -24.95 -11.04 2.40
N ALA A 64 -25.12 -12.36 2.32
CA ALA A 64 -25.75 -13.16 3.37
C ALA A 64 -25.04 -13.02 4.73
N ARG A 65 -23.70 -12.96 4.75
CA ARG A 65 -22.92 -12.72 5.97
C ARG A 65 -23.15 -11.31 6.52
N ILE A 66 -23.17 -10.30 5.65
CA ILE A 66 -23.42 -8.91 6.04
C ILE A 66 -24.83 -8.75 6.64
N HIS A 67 -25.84 -9.43 6.09
CA HIS A 67 -27.20 -9.42 6.65
C HIS A 67 -27.30 -10.02 8.06
N ARG A 68 -26.36 -10.90 8.46
CA ARG A 68 -26.30 -11.43 9.83
C ARG A 68 -25.80 -10.41 10.84
N TRP A 69 -25.06 -9.39 10.43
CA TRP A 69 -24.42 -8.39 11.31
C TRP A 69 -24.91 -6.94 11.03
N PRO A 70 -26.20 -6.64 11.22
CA PRO A 70 -26.81 -5.38 10.80
C PRO A 70 -26.24 -4.13 11.49
N ARG A 71 -25.74 -4.25 12.73
CA ARG A 71 -25.24 -3.12 13.54
C ARG A 71 -24.08 -2.37 12.88
N LEU A 72 -23.25 -3.07 12.10
CA LEU A 72 -22.01 -2.54 11.54
C LEU A 72 -22.12 -2.12 10.07
N THR A 73 -23.24 -2.38 9.39
CA THR A 73 -23.35 -2.24 7.92
C THR A 73 -24.73 -1.79 7.46
N ARG A 74 -25.70 -1.61 8.37
CA ARG A 74 -27.12 -1.40 8.03
C ARG A 74 -27.68 -2.45 7.08
N SER A 75 -27.09 -3.66 7.09
CA SER A 75 -27.43 -4.74 6.15
C SER A 75 -27.18 -4.41 4.67
N ASP A 76 -26.37 -3.40 4.37
CA ASP A 76 -26.00 -3.02 3.00
C ASP A 76 -24.60 -3.58 2.66
N PRO A 77 -24.48 -4.54 1.72
CA PRO A 77 -23.19 -5.10 1.32
C PRO A 77 -22.27 -4.09 0.61
N VAL A 78 -22.82 -3.10 -0.09
CA VAL A 78 -22.02 -2.02 -0.73
C VAL A 78 -21.40 -1.14 0.34
N LEU A 79 -22.17 -0.76 1.37
CA LEU A 79 -21.66 0.02 2.50
C LEU A 79 -20.65 -0.78 3.33
N ALA A 80 -20.87 -2.08 3.50
CA ALA A 80 -19.93 -2.97 4.17
C ALA A 80 -18.58 -3.01 3.44
N LEU A 81 -18.60 -3.16 2.12
CA LEU A 81 -17.39 -3.17 1.30
C LEU A 81 -16.67 -1.82 1.30
N GLN A 82 -17.41 -0.71 1.30
CA GLN A 82 -16.82 0.62 1.49
C GLN A 82 -16.11 0.77 2.85
N ARG A 83 -16.70 0.25 3.93
CA ARG A 83 -16.07 0.28 5.26
C ARG A 83 -14.82 -0.59 5.31
N LEU A 84 -14.86 -1.77 4.68
CA LEU A 84 -13.68 -2.62 4.52
C LEU A 84 -12.57 -1.90 3.75
N PHE A 85 -12.90 -1.17 2.69
CA PHE A 85 -11.93 -0.37 1.93
C PHE A 85 -11.19 0.63 2.83
N TYR A 86 -11.89 1.39 3.68
CA TYR A 86 -11.21 2.30 4.62
C TYR A 86 -10.32 1.54 5.60
N GLY A 87 -10.76 0.40 6.10
CA GLY A 87 -9.94 -0.48 6.94
C GLY A 87 -8.67 -0.96 6.22
N PHE A 88 -8.78 -1.36 4.96
CA PHE A 88 -7.64 -1.76 4.15
C PHE A 88 -6.67 -0.60 3.91
N LYS A 89 -7.15 0.63 3.69
CA LYS A 89 -6.26 1.80 3.57
C LYS A 89 -5.60 2.19 4.89
N ALA A 90 -6.24 1.95 6.03
CA ALA A 90 -5.59 2.07 7.33
C ALA A 90 -4.48 1.03 7.51
N ILE A 91 -4.73 -0.24 7.16
CA ILE A 91 -3.72 -1.31 7.19
C ILE A 91 -2.56 -0.98 6.25
N GLN A 92 -2.85 -0.60 5.00
CA GLN A 92 -1.83 -0.22 4.02
C GLN A 92 -0.94 0.91 4.55
N SER A 93 -1.56 1.96 5.12
CA SER A 93 -0.81 3.07 5.72
C SER A 93 0.04 2.60 6.90
N ALA A 94 -0.52 1.80 7.80
CA ALA A 94 0.21 1.26 8.96
C ALA A 94 1.41 0.40 8.54
N VAL A 95 1.27 -0.41 7.48
CA VAL A 95 2.39 -1.21 6.93
C VAL A 95 3.48 -0.32 6.36
N LEU A 96 3.12 0.69 5.54
CA LEU A 96 4.11 1.59 4.92
C LEU A 96 4.84 2.46 5.94
N PHE A 97 4.12 3.08 6.87
CA PHE A 97 4.73 3.87 7.95
C PHE A 97 5.52 2.98 8.93
N GLY A 98 4.96 1.83 9.31
CA GLY A 98 5.62 0.86 10.19
C GLY A 98 6.94 0.36 9.61
N TRP A 99 7.00 0.14 8.30
CA TRP A 99 8.24 -0.18 7.60
C TRP A 99 9.28 0.93 7.71
N CYS A 100 8.88 2.18 7.47
CA CYS A 100 9.76 3.34 7.57
C CYS A 100 10.26 3.55 9.01
N ILE A 101 9.40 3.35 10.02
CA ILE A 101 9.75 3.44 11.44
C ILE A 101 10.76 2.34 11.81
N TRP A 102 10.44 1.08 11.47
CA TRP A 102 11.24 -0.07 11.88
C TRP A 102 12.64 -0.04 11.28
N PHE A 103 12.76 0.17 9.97
CA PHE A 103 14.05 0.19 9.29
C PHE A 103 14.70 1.58 9.29
N GLY A 104 13.98 2.64 9.67
CA GLY A 104 14.52 3.99 9.87
C GLY A 104 15.16 4.14 11.24
N GLY A 105 14.68 3.40 12.24
CA GLY A 105 15.14 3.50 13.63
C GLY A 105 14.51 4.66 14.40
N ASP A 106 13.60 5.41 13.78
CA ASP A 106 12.94 6.59 14.35
C ASP A 106 11.42 6.41 14.35
N TRP A 107 10.78 6.81 15.45
CA TRP A 107 9.31 6.79 15.58
C TRP A 107 8.61 7.77 14.63
N LEU A 108 9.27 8.89 14.31
CA LEU A 108 8.79 9.91 13.37
C LEU A 108 9.72 9.93 12.15
N PRO A 109 9.48 9.07 11.14
CA PRO A 109 10.33 9.05 9.95
C PRO A 109 10.18 10.39 9.22
N LEU A 110 11.31 11.00 8.87
CA LEU A 110 11.35 12.19 8.02
C LEU A 110 11.58 11.79 6.56
N PRO A 111 11.15 12.59 5.58
CA PRO A 111 11.49 12.37 4.17
C PRO A 111 13.01 12.28 3.98
N THR A 112 13.46 11.21 3.31
CA THR A 112 14.89 10.96 3.02
C THR A 112 15.26 11.31 1.58
N ALA A 113 14.25 11.58 0.74
CA ALA A 113 14.40 11.77 -0.69
C ALA A 113 15.23 13.04 -1.05
N PRO A 114 16.21 12.94 -1.96
CA PRO A 114 16.79 14.12 -2.59
C PRO A 114 15.77 14.84 -3.49
N GLY A 115 16.02 16.11 -3.82
CA GLY A 115 15.04 17.00 -4.44
C GLY A 115 14.27 16.43 -5.64
N MET A 116 14.95 15.74 -6.56
CA MET A 116 14.28 15.12 -7.72
C MET A 116 13.37 13.96 -7.32
N ALA A 117 13.81 13.08 -6.41
CA ALA A 117 13.01 11.96 -5.93
C ALA A 117 11.80 12.46 -5.12
N LEU A 118 11.98 13.53 -4.33
CA LEU A 118 10.89 14.20 -3.62
C LEU A 118 9.83 14.73 -4.60
N LEU A 119 10.26 15.45 -5.64
CA LEU A 119 9.37 15.98 -6.68
C LEU A 119 8.58 14.86 -7.38
N LEU A 120 9.29 13.83 -7.85
CA LEU A 120 8.67 12.68 -8.51
C LEU A 120 7.69 11.95 -7.59
N GLY A 121 8.03 11.80 -6.31
CA GLY A 121 7.16 11.15 -5.33
C GLY A 121 5.89 11.95 -5.05
N VAL A 122 6.00 13.27 -4.93
CA VAL A 122 4.84 14.16 -4.76
C VAL A 122 3.93 14.10 -5.99
N LEU A 123 4.51 14.20 -7.19
CA LEU A 123 3.76 14.10 -8.44
C LEU A 123 3.04 12.75 -8.57
N ALA A 124 3.72 11.64 -8.22
CA ALA A 124 3.12 10.31 -8.24
C ALA A 124 1.92 10.22 -7.29
N ILE A 125 2.03 10.71 -6.05
CA ILE A 125 0.91 10.76 -5.11
C ILE A 125 -0.23 11.61 -5.68
N LEU A 126 0.05 12.82 -6.16
CA LEU A 126 -0.99 13.73 -6.67
C LEU A 126 -1.75 13.12 -7.85
N ILE A 127 -1.03 12.58 -8.84
CA ILE A 127 -1.63 11.90 -10.00
C ILE A 127 -2.46 10.70 -9.51
N GLY A 128 -1.92 9.92 -8.58
CA GLY A 128 -2.61 8.75 -8.06
C GLY A 128 -3.90 9.09 -7.32
N GLN A 129 -3.91 10.18 -6.54
CA GLN A 129 -5.11 10.67 -5.88
C GLN A 129 -6.12 11.20 -6.90
N VAL A 130 -5.69 11.96 -7.92
CA VAL A 130 -6.59 12.43 -8.99
C VAL A 130 -7.28 11.25 -9.68
N LEU A 131 -6.56 10.18 -10.00
CA LEU A 131 -7.15 8.97 -10.58
C LEU A 131 -8.20 8.33 -9.64
N ASN A 132 -7.86 8.15 -8.35
CA ASN A 132 -8.77 7.55 -7.38
C ASN A 132 -10.04 8.38 -7.16
N PHE A 133 -9.90 9.70 -7.01
CA PHE A 133 -11.03 10.61 -6.86
C PHE A 133 -11.90 10.64 -8.12
N SER A 134 -11.28 10.63 -9.30
CA SER A 134 -12.02 10.65 -10.57
C SER A 134 -12.84 9.38 -10.77
N VAL A 135 -12.32 8.22 -10.37
CA VAL A 135 -13.09 6.97 -10.36
C VAL A 135 -14.29 7.05 -9.44
N MET A 136 -14.09 7.51 -8.19
CA MET A 136 -15.17 7.67 -7.22
C MET A 136 -16.22 8.68 -7.70
N TRP A 137 -15.80 9.79 -8.30
CA TRP A 137 -16.68 10.80 -8.86
C TRP A 137 -17.55 10.26 -10.01
N ARG A 138 -16.95 9.43 -10.88
CA ARG A 138 -17.62 8.91 -12.08
C ARG A 138 -18.55 7.74 -11.81
N LEU A 139 -18.12 6.77 -10.99
CA LEU A 139 -18.87 5.54 -10.72
C LEU A 139 -19.72 5.62 -9.46
N GLY A 140 -19.41 6.59 -8.57
CA GLY A 140 -20.01 6.67 -7.25
C GLY A 140 -19.72 5.45 -6.38
N GLN A 141 -20.34 5.42 -5.20
CA GLN A 141 -20.18 4.32 -4.25
C GLN A 141 -20.62 2.98 -4.85
N GLN A 142 -21.72 2.95 -5.61
CA GLN A 142 -22.27 1.71 -6.14
C GLN A 142 -21.36 1.09 -7.20
N GLY A 143 -20.82 1.87 -8.12
CA GLY A 143 -19.92 1.32 -9.14
C GLY A 143 -18.56 0.91 -8.58
N VAL A 144 -18.00 1.67 -7.62
CA VAL A 144 -16.70 1.33 -7.02
C VAL A 144 -16.76 0.10 -6.13
N PHE A 145 -17.85 -0.09 -5.38
CA PHE A 145 -17.97 -1.18 -4.41
C PHE A 145 -18.89 -2.30 -4.88
N TYR A 146 -18.72 -2.72 -6.14
CA TYR A 146 -19.36 -3.91 -6.74
C TYR A 146 -20.89 -3.95 -6.62
N GLY A 147 -21.55 -2.80 -6.71
CA GLY A 147 -23.01 -2.71 -6.72
C GLY A 147 -23.64 -3.62 -7.76
N ASN A 148 -23.01 -3.76 -8.94
CA ASN A 148 -23.43 -4.69 -10.00
C ASN A 148 -23.51 -6.15 -9.51
N ARG A 149 -22.53 -6.61 -8.73
CA ARG A 149 -22.50 -7.96 -8.15
C ARG A 149 -23.55 -8.17 -7.06
N PHE A 150 -24.03 -7.09 -6.47
CA PHE A 150 -25.13 -7.10 -5.50
C PHE A 150 -26.49 -6.76 -6.13
N GLY A 151 -26.61 -6.80 -7.46
CA GLY A 151 -27.87 -6.58 -8.18
C GLY A 151 -28.30 -5.11 -8.29
N ARG A 152 -27.40 -4.16 -8.05
CA ARG A 152 -27.67 -2.73 -8.23
C ARG A 152 -27.33 -2.28 -9.65
N PRO A 153 -28.10 -1.36 -10.24
CA PRO A 153 -27.73 -0.75 -11.51
C PRO A 153 -26.45 0.08 -11.34
N VAL A 154 -25.46 -0.17 -12.20
CA VAL A 154 -24.20 0.59 -12.26
C VAL A 154 -24.02 1.11 -13.68
N GLU A 155 -23.90 2.42 -13.81
CA GLU A 155 -23.61 3.07 -15.09
C GLU A 155 -22.10 3.10 -15.32
N TRP A 156 -21.61 2.16 -16.14
CA TRP A 156 -20.20 2.11 -16.52
C TRP A 156 -19.83 3.31 -17.40
N GLN A 157 -18.72 3.96 -17.04
CA GLN A 157 -18.25 5.18 -17.69
C GLN A 157 -17.04 4.86 -18.57
N THR A 158 -17.00 5.42 -19.78
CA THR A 158 -15.89 5.25 -20.73
C THR A 158 -14.97 6.47 -20.82
N GLY A 159 -15.42 7.62 -20.29
CA GLY A 159 -14.62 8.84 -20.23
C GLY A 159 -13.49 8.78 -19.19
N PHE A 160 -12.75 9.87 -19.04
CA PHE A 160 -11.68 9.96 -18.04
C PHE A 160 -12.20 9.59 -16.62
N PRO A 161 -11.48 8.72 -15.87
CA PRO A 161 -10.14 8.19 -16.16
C PRO A 161 -10.10 6.84 -16.91
N PHE A 162 -11.25 6.23 -17.23
CA PHE A 162 -11.35 4.92 -17.89
C PHE A 162 -10.93 4.94 -19.36
N SER A 163 -10.95 6.10 -20.01
CA SER A 163 -10.43 6.28 -21.37
C SER A 163 -8.91 6.15 -21.47
N LEU A 164 -8.18 6.29 -20.35
CA LEU A 164 -6.72 6.25 -20.32
C LEU A 164 -6.18 4.92 -19.83
N LEU A 165 -6.86 4.31 -18.85
CA LEU A 165 -6.39 3.13 -18.14
C LEU A 165 -7.56 2.16 -17.92
N PRO A 166 -7.32 0.84 -18.01
CA PRO A 166 -8.37 -0.16 -17.73
C PRO A 166 -8.75 -0.19 -16.24
N HIS A 167 -7.78 0.00 -15.34
CA HIS A 167 -7.99 -0.05 -13.88
C HIS A 167 -7.44 1.21 -13.19
N PRO A 168 -7.99 2.40 -13.45
CA PRO A 168 -7.40 3.67 -13.00
C PRO A 168 -7.20 3.77 -11.48
N GLN A 169 -8.09 3.16 -10.68
CA GLN A 169 -7.95 3.14 -9.22
C GLN A 169 -6.78 2.26 -8.74
N TYR A 170 -6.41 1.23 -9.50
CA TYR A 170 -5.30 0.34 -9.16
C TYR A 170 -3.98 1.06 -9.41
N PHE A 171 -3.88 1.72 -10.58
CA PHE A 171 -2.77 2.61 -10.87
C PHE A 171 -2.67 3.74 -9.85
N GLY A 172 -3.79 4.36 -9.47
CA GLY A 172 -3.80 5.43 -8.49
C GLY A 172 -3.29 5.02 -7.11
N ALA A 173 -3.71 3.83 -6.65
CA ALA A 173 -3.20 3.25 -5.42
C ALA A 173 -1.71 2.91 -5.50
N LEU A 174 -1.24 2.30 -6.59
CA LEU A 174 0.18 1.99 -6.78
C LEU A 174 1.04 3.24 -6.84
N LEU A 175 0.65 4.27 -7.59
CA LEU A 175 1.37 5.54 -7.64
C LEU A 175 1.50 6.19 -6.26
N SER A 176 0.48 6.05 -5.42
CA SER A 176 0.53 6.54 -4.04
C SER A 176 1.54 5.77 -3.18
N VAL A 177 1.62 4.43 -3.32
CA VAL A 177 2.61 3.59 -2.62
C VAL A 177 4.03 3.91 -3.10
N TRP A 178 4.24 3.93 -4.42
CA TRP A 178 5.53 4.25 -5.03
C TRP A 178 5.99 5.65 -4.63
N GLY A 179 5.12 6.65 -4.73
CA GLY A 179 5.44 8.02 -4.35
C GLY A 179 5.75 8.15 -2.87
N PHE A 180 5.00 7.49 -1.99
CA PHE A 180 5.28 7.50 -0.55
C PHE A 180 6.66 6.91 -0.23
N MET A 181 6.98 5.72 -0.74
CA MET A 181 8.26 5.07 -0.46
C MET A 181 9.43 5.81 -1.11
N LEU A 182 9.21 6.46 -2.26
CA LEU A 182 10.19 7.33 -2.89
C LEU A 182 10.49 8.55 -2.01
N ILE A 183 9.49 9.18 -1.38
CA ILE A 183 9.68 10.32 -0.48
C ILE A 183 10.34 9.91 0.84
N MET A 184 9.82 8.85 1.46
CA MET A 184 10.10 8.52 2.85
C MET A 184 11.29 7.58 3.04
N ARG A 185 11.70 6.86 1.99
CA ARG A 185 12.68 5.78 2.14
C ARG A 185 13.79 5.75 1.10
N TYR A 186 13.62 6.34 -0.09
CA TYR A 186 14.73 6.44 -1.03
C TYR A 186 15.83 7.38 -0.47
N PRO A 187 17.13 7.04 -0.57
CA PRO A 187 17.72 5.95 -1.35
C PRO A 187 18.08 4.68 -0.53
N HIS A 188 17.49 4.46 0.65
CA HIS A 188 17.80 3.29 1.48
C HIS A 188 17.52 1.97 0.72
N PRO A 189 18.39 0.95 0.81
CA PRO A 189 18.30 -0.26 -0.04
C PRO A 189 16.94 -0.98 -0.05
N ASP A 190 16.17 -0.87 1.04
CA ASP A 190 14.88 -1.53 1.21
C ASP A 190 13.67 -0.74 0.64
N TRP A 191 13.89 0.49 0.15
CA TRP A 191 12.81 1.40 -0.31
C TRP A 191 11.87 0.78 -1.35
N ILE A 192 12.41 -0.10 -2.19
CA ILE A 192 11.69 -0.68 -3.34
C ILE A 192 10.87 -1.93 -2.98
N ALA A 193 11.06 -2.50 -1.79
CA ALA A 193 10.45 -3.78 -1.42
C ALA A 193 8.91 -3.72 -1.39
N LEU A 194 8.33 -2.79 -0.62
CA LEU A 194 6.87 -2.69 -0.52
C LEU A 194 6.17 -2.20 -1.79
N PRO A 195 6.75 -1.28 -2.60
CA PRO A 195 6.20 -0.94 -3.90
C PRO A 195 6.13 -2.15 -4.85
N LEU A 196 7.15 -3.01 -4.88
CA LEU A 196 7.13 -4.23 -5.69
C LEU A 196 6.09 -5.24 -5.20
N VAL A 197 6.02 -5.48 -3.88
CA VAL A 197 5.00 -6.35 -3.27
C VAL A 197 3.58 -5.86 -3.62
N SER A 198 3.35 -4.55 -3.49
CA SER A 198 2.07 -3.95 -3.85
C SER A 198 1.80 -4.14 -5.34
N THR A 199 2.78 -3.87 -6.21
CA THR A 199 2.65 -4.05 -7.66
C THR A 199 2.28 -5.49 -8.01
N ALA A 200 2.89 -6.49 -7.39
CA ALA A 200 2.56 -7.90 -7.60
C ALA A 200 1.12 -8.22 -7.19
N TRP A 201 0.67 -7.72 -6.04
CA TRP A 201 -0.70 -7.91 -5.57
C TRP A 201 -1.76 -7.27 -6.47
N TYR A 202 -1.51 -6.05 -6.96
CA TYR A 202 -2.41 -5.38 -7.89
C TYR A 202 -2.39 -6.05 -9.26
N ALA A 203 -1.23 -6.49 -9.76
CA ALA A 203 -1.13 -7.25 -11.01
C ALA A 203 -1.92 -8.56 -10.94
N TRP A 204 -1.79 -9.32 -9.84
CA TRP A 204 -2.60 -10.50 -9.60
C TRP A 204 -4.10 -10.17 -9.57
N GLY A 205 -4.50 -9.12 -8.86
CA GLY A 205 -5.89 -8.64 -8.82
C GLY A 205 -6.49 -8.39 -10.21
N THR A 206 -5.74 -7.74 -11.11
CA THR A 206 -6.20 -7.51 -12.50
C THR A 206 -6.38 -8.78 -13.33
N GLN A 207 -5.79 -9.91 -12.93
CA GLN A 207 -5.93 -11.18 -13.65
C GLN A 207 -7.14 -11.95 -13.15
N VAL A 208 -7.39 -11.94 -11.83
CA VAL A 208 -8.45 -12.74 -11.20
C VAL A 208 -9.82 -12.05 -11.20
N GLU A 209 -9.86 -10.73 -11.41
CA GLU A 209 -11.10 -9.94 -11.55
C GLU A 209 -11.52 -9.74 -13.01
N ARG A 210 -11.04 -10.60 -13.93
CA ARG A 210 -11.49 -10.60 -15.33
C ARG A 210 -12.80 -11.37 -15.44
N ASP A 211 -13.76 -10.77 -16.14
CA ASP A 211 -14.97 -11.46 -16.61
C ASP A 211 -14.66 -12.36 -17.82
#